data_AF-A0A1Q2ME63-F1
#
_entry.id   AF-A0A1Q2ME63-F1
#
_cell.length_a   1.000
_cell.length_b   1.000
_cell.length_c   1.000
_cell.angle_alpha   90.00
_cell.angle_beta   90.00
_cell.angle_gamma   90.00
#
_symmetry.space_group_name_H-M   'P 1'
#
loop_
_entity.id
_entity.type
_entity.pdbx_description
1 polymer ?
#
loop_
_entity_poly.entity_id
_entity_poly.type
_entity_poly.pdbx_seq_one_letter_code
_entity_poly.pdbx_strand_id
1 'polypeptide(L)'
;MEDFNNTTISKKWLTIPVIATITRLLCRELTLQNEYLRLENKILKSKIKKRIIFNDDERRSLVEAALALGRDLMEQVVSIVKPKTILAW
;
A
#
# COMPACT_ATOMS: atom_id res chain seq x y z
N MET A 1 10.25 44.47 7.95
CA MET A 1 10.34 43.37 6.95
C MET A 1 10.89 42.07 7.57
N GLU A 2 11.47 42.11 8.79
CA GLU A 2 12.00 40.93 9.51
C GLU A 2 10.94 40.04 10.18
N ASP A 3 9.77 40.58 10.56
CA ASP A 3 8.74 39.83 11.30
C ASP A 3 8.11 38.70 10.49
N PHE A 4 8.03 38.86 9.16
CA PHE A 4 7.51 37.84 8.26
C PHE A 4 8.43 36.61 8.21
N ASN A 5 9.76 36.81 8.18
CA ASN A 5 10.70 35.69 8.14
C ASN A 5 10.70 34.91 9.47
N ASN A 6 10.67 35.61 10.61
CA ASN A 6 10.62 34.95 11.93
C ASN A 6 9.32 34.17 12.15
N THR A 7 8.18 34.70 11.69
CA THR A 7 6.90 34.00 11.75
C THR A 7 6.89 32.75 10.85
N THR A 8 7.51 32.83 9.67
CA THR A 8 7.59 31.71 8.73
C THR A 8 8.53 30.62 9.24
N ILE A 9 9.68 31.02 9.82
CA ILE A 9 10.62 30.11 10.46
C ILE A 9 9.95 29.42 11.66
N SER A 10 9.35 30.18 12.57
CA SER A 10 8.65 29.66 13.77
C SER A 10 7.55 28.65 13.40
N LYS A 11 6.72 28.96 12.40
CA LYS A 11 5.70 28.03 11.86
C LYS A 11 6.33 26.74 11.34
N LYS A 12 7.49 26.82 10.68
CA LYS A 12 8.23 25.67 10.14
C LYS A 12 8.69 24.69 11.22
N TRP A 13 9.13 25.19 12.38
CA TRP A 13 9.52 24.37 13.54
C TRP A 13 8.35 23.62 14.17
N LEU A 14 7.14 24.20 14.11
CA LEU A 14 5.93 23.55 14.63
C LEU A 14 5.29 22.57 13.62
N THR A 15 5.43 22.79 12.32
CA THR A 15 4.83 21.92 11.29
C THR A 15 5.51 20.56 11.18
N ILE A 16 6.83 20.48 11.39
CA ILE A 16 7.58 19.22 11.22
C ILE A 16 7.13 18.15 12.25
N PRO A 17 7.00 18.44 13.55
CA PRO A 17 6.48 17.48 14.53
C PRO A 17 5.05 17.02 14.25
N VAL A 18 4.20 17.93 13.77
CA VAL A 18 2.80 17.62 13.45
C VAL A 18 2.73 16.67 12.24
N ILE A 19 3.45 16.98 11.16
CA ILE A 19 3.53 16.10 9.98
C ILE A 19 4.11 14.74 10.38
N ALA A 20 5.21 14.71 11.11
CA ALA A 20 5.84 13.46 11.57
C ALA A 20 4.88 12.61 12.42
N THR A 21 4.09 13.25 13.29
CA THR A 21 3.09 12.56 14.13
C THR A 21 1.96 11.98 13.28
N ILE A 22 1.42 12.75 12.34
CA ILE A 22 0.37 12.28 11.42
C ILE A 22 0.90 11.14 10.54
N THR A 23 2.07 11.29 9.94
CA THR A 23 2.72 10.24 9.15
C THR A 23 2.94 8.98 9.99
N ARG A 24 3.46 9.10 11.21
CA ARG A 24 3.65 7.95 12.12
C ARG A 24 2.33 7.24 12.43
N LEU A 25 1.25 8.00 12.68
CA LEU A 25 -0.07 7.43 12.97
C LEU A 25 -0.66 6.74 11.74
N LEU A 26 -0.62 7.39 10.58
CA LEU A 26 -1.12 6.82 9.33
C LEU A 26 -0.34 5.56 8.93
N CYS A 27 1.00 5.59 9.01
CA CYS A 27 1.83 4.42 8.73
C CYS A 27 1.49 3.26 9.67
N ARG A 28 1.27 3.52 10.97
CA ARG A 28 0.91 2.47 11.93
C ARG A 28 -0.42 1.82 11.59
N GLU A 29 -1.45 2.62 11.34
CA GLU A 29 -2.79 2.12 11.02
C GLU A 29 -2.78 1.31 9.72
N LEU A 30 -2.18 1.86 8.66
CA LEU A 30 -2.04 1.16 7.39
C LEU A 30 -1.22 -0.13 7.51
N THR A 31 -0.22 -0.18 8.39
CA THR A 31 0.57 -1.39 8.66
C THR A 31 -0.31 -2.47 9.27
N LEU A 32 -1.09 -2.14 10.30
CA LEU A 32 -1.99 -3.09 10.97
C LEU A 32 -3.04 -3.64 10.01
N GLN A 33 -3.65 -2.78 9.19
CA GLN A 33 -4.61 -3.21 8.17
C GLN A 33 -3.98 -4.14 7.15
N ASN A 34 -2.77 -3.83 6.67
CA ASN A 34 -2.05 -4.70 5.74
C ASN A 34 -1.69 -6.05 6.38
N GLU A 35 -1.23 -6.08 7.63
CA GLU A 35 -0.92 -7.32 8.34
C GLU A 35 -2.15 -8.21 8.48
N TYR A 36 -3.29 -7.62 8.86
CA TYR A 36 -4.57 -8.33 8.94
C TYR A 36 -4.98 -8.91 7.59
N LEU A 37 -5.01 -8.09 6.53
CA LEU A 37 -5.40 -8.53 5.19
C LEU A 37 -4.45 -9.59 4.62
N ARG A 38 -3.15 -9.53 4.95
CA ARG A 38 -2.19 -10.58 4.56
C ARG A 38 -2.47 -11.89 5.28
N LEU A 39 -2.82 -11.85 6.57
CA LEU A 39 -3.20 -13.04 7.33
C LEU A 39 -4.49 -13.64 6.77
N GLU A 40 -5.50 -12.82 6.52
CA GLU A 40 -6.76 -13.26 5.94
C GLU A 40 -6.55 -13.88 4.54
N ASN A 41 -5.80 -13.22 3.66
CA ASN A 41 -5.45 -13.76 2.35
C ASN A 41 -4.72 -15.10 2.44
N LYS A 42 -3.83 -15.30 3.43
CA LYS A 42 -3.17 -16.59 3.67
C LYS A 42 -4.18 -17.68 4.06
N ILE A 43 -5.16 -17.36 4.90
CA ILE A 43 -6.23 -18.27 5.32
C ILE A 43 -7.16 -18.59 4.15
N LEU A 44 -7.55 -17.60 3.35
CA LEU A 44 -8.39 -17.80 2.18
C LEU A 44 -7.67 -18.67 1.14
N LYS A 45 -6.38 -18.40 0.89
CA LYS A 45 -5.54 -19.20 0.00
C LYS A 45 -5.45 -20.66 0.44
N SER A 46 -5.36 -20.96 1.73
CA SER A 46 -5.32 -22.35 2.20
C SER A 46 -6.67 -23.07 2.08
N LYS A 47 -7.78 -22.33 2.07
CA LYS A 47 -9.13 -22.87 1.86
C LYS A 47 -9.49 -23.12 0.40
N ILE A 48 -8.77 -22.51 -0.54
CA ILE A 48 -8.99 -22.67 -1.97
C ILE A 48 -8.52 -24.07 -2.41
N LYS A 49 -9.47 -24.96 -2.74
CA LYS A 49 -9.20 -26.35 -3.16
C LYS A 49 -8.91 -26.51 -4.65
N LYS A 50 -9.31 -25.54 -5.48
CA LYS A 50 -9.19 -25.56 -6.94
C LYS A 50 -8.52 -24.29 -7.44
N ARG A 51 -7.92 -24.33 -8.63
CA ARG A 51 -7.32 -23.14 -9.25
C ARG A 51 -8.38 -22.05 -9.44
N ILE A 52 -8.07 -20.82 -9.04
CA ILE A 52 -8.91 -19.65 -9.32
C ILE A 52 -8.82 -19.34 -10.81
N ILE A 53 -9.97 -19.24 -11.46
CA ILE A 53 -10.10 -18.81 -12.85
C ILE A 53 -10.56 -17.35 -12.80
N PHE A 54 -9.76 -16.47 -13.39
CA PHE A 54 -10.10 -15.06 -13.51
C PHE A 54 -10.71 -14.78 -14.88
N ASN A 55 -11.75 -13.96 -14.92
CA ASN A 55 -12.26 -13.35 -16.16
C ASN A 55 -11.36 -12.16 -16.58
N ASP A 56 -11.60 -11.60 -17.77
CA ASP A 56 -10.72 -10.57 -18.31
C ASP A 56 -10.82 -9.23 -17.56
N ASP A 57 -11.99 -8.89 -17.01
CA ASP A 57 -12.18 -7.67 -16.21
C ASP A 57 -11.49 -7.78 -14.84
N GLU A 58 -11.54 -8.96 -14.22
CA GLU A 58 -10.80 -9.28 -13.00
C GLU A 58 -9.29 -9.20 -13.24
N ARG A 59 -8.79 -9.76 -14.36
CA ARG A 59 -7.38 -9.66 -14.74
C ARG A 59 -6.96 -8.21 -14.93
N ARG A 60 -7.74 -7.42 -15.67
CA ARG A 60 -7.46 -5.99 -15.88
C ARG A 60 -7.37 -5.23 -14.55
N SER A 61 -8.34 -5.45 -13.67
CA SER A 61 -8.36 -4.82 -12.34
C SER A 61 -7.13 -5.21 -11.50
N LEU A 62 -6.70 -6.47 -11.56
CA LEU A 62 -5.49 -6.94 -10.89
C LEU A 62 -4.22 -6.32 -11.47
N VAL A 63 -4.13 -6.17 -12.79
CA VAL A 63 -2.99 -5.53 -13.47
C VAL A 63 -2.89 -4.05 -13.07
N GLU A 64 -4.00 -3.30 -13.13
CA GLU A 64 -4.02 -1.88 -12.74
C GLU A 64 -3.58 -1.68 -11.28
N ALA A 65 -4.15 -2.46 -10.36
CA ALA A 65 -3.76 -2.41 -8.96
C ALA A 65 -2.28 -2.79 -8.76
N ALA A 66 -1.80 -3.81 -9.48
CA ALA A 66 -0.42 -4.26 -9.38
C ALA A 66 0.57 -3.23 -9.95
N LEU A 67 0.26 -2.56 -11.05
CA LEU A 67 1.08 -1.49 -11.62
C LEU A 67 1.22 -0.31 -10.66
N ALA A 68 0.15 0.04 -9.93
CA ALA A 68 0.19 1.07 -8.90
C ALA A 68 1.10 0.71 -7.71
N LEU A 69 1.25 -0.58 -7.38
CA LEU A 69 2.14 -1.04 -6.31
C LEU A 69 3.63 -0.96 -6.69
N GLY A 70 3.96 -1.08 -7.97
CA GLY A 70 5.34 -1.22 -8.43
C GLY A 70 5.94 -2.60 -8.14
N ARG A 71 7.12 -2.89 -8.70
CA ARG A 71 7.69 -4.25 -8.74
C ARG A 71 8.01 -4.82 -7.34
N ASP A 72 8.65 -4.04 -6.48
CA ASP A 72 9.13 -4.51 -5.18
C ASP A 72 7.99 -4.80 -4.20
N LEU A 73 6.92 -4.00 -4.26
CA LEU A 73 5.76 -4.17 -3.41
C LEU A 73 4.84 -5.28 -3.93
N MET A 74 4.78 -5.47 -5.25
CA MET A 74 4.04 -6.56 -5.89
C MET A 74 4.53 -7.94 -5.40
N GLU A 75 5.85 -8.13 -5.28
CA GLU A 75 6.42 -9.39 -4.76
C GLU A 75 6.02 -9.66 -3.30
N GLN A 76 5.78 -8.62 -2.51
CA GLN A 76 5.44 -8.73 -1.10
C GLN A 76 3.95 -8.93 -0.85
N VAL A 77 3.10 -8.29 -1.67
CA VAL A 77 1.64 -8.22 -1.47
C VAL A 77 0.91 -9.27 -2.30
N VAL A 78 1.35 -9.52 -3.54
CA VAL A 78 0.63 -10.44 -4.43
C VAL A 78 0.90 -11.88 -4.03
N SER A 79 -0.14 -12.57 -3.56
CA SER A 79 -0.03 -13.92 -3.02
C SER A 79 -0.67 -15.02 -3.87
N ILE A 80 -1.68 -14.70 -4.69
CA ILE A 80 -2.47 -15.67 -5.46
C ILE A 80 -1.89 -15.86 -6.86
N VAL A 81 -1.61 -14.77 -7.58
CA VAL A 81 -1.06 -14.77 -8.94
C VAL A 81 0.43 -14.43 -8.86
N LYS A 82 1.29 -15.06 -9.66
CA LYS A 82 2.70 -14.66 -9.67
C LYS A 82 2.83 -13.26 -10.29
N PRO A 83 3.68 -12.37 -9.76
CA PRO A 83 3.94 -11.05 -10.37
C PRO A 83 4.26 -11.14 -11.86
N LYS A 84 5.11 -12.10 -12.27
CA LYS A 84 5.42 -12.36 -13.69
C LYS A 84 4.18 -12.69 -14.55
N THR A 85 3.18 -13.34 -13.97
CA THR A 85 1.94 -13.68 -14.66
C THR A 85 1.03 -12.46 -14.80
N ILE A 86 0.93 -11.62 -13.75
CA ILE A 86 0.18 -10.36 -13.83
C ILE A 86 0.79 -9.44 -14.91
N LEU A 87 2.12 -9.32 -14.95
CA LEU A 87 2.81 -8.50 -15.94
C LEU A 87 2.74 -9.06 -17.38
N ALA A 88 2.25 -10.28 -17.56
CA ALA A 88 2.08 -10.91 -18.87
C ALA A 88 0.62 -10.94 -19.34
N TRP A 89 -0.30 -10.45 -18.51
CA TRP A 89 -1.71 -10.22 -18.86
C TRP A 89 -1.87 -8.82 -19.47
#